data_AF-X0VS56-F1
#
_entry.id   AF-X0VS56-F1
#
_cell.length_a   1.000
_cell.length_b   1.000
_cell.length_c   1.000
_cell.angle_alpha   90.00
_cell.angle_beta   90.00
_cell.angle_gamma   90.00
#
_symmetry.space_group_name_H-M   'P 1'
#
loop_
_entity.id
_entity.type
_entity.pdbx_description
1 polymer ?
#
loop_
_entity_poly.entity_id
_entity_poly.type
_entity_poly.pdbx_seq_one_letter_code
_entity_poly.pdbx_strand_id
1 'polypeptide(L)'
;MKVGQPIGWVDPASLSDDAWTVMTCGIGGRLDQGGTAEELAALGCLEDKYDEMGATVAAVRALQESEGVRVEAIVPGETGALAVNIAIAVGLELGVPVVDGDYAGGRAVPEVDQGIPEFRGVPFCPMALVTRWGDVMIVKETISLAMADRIGRMITLASYGAVGACWDLLPMKQARGLLVAGTLSKAFHLGKVIREAREKGADPVAEAVKAVDGWLLFEGEITATEIADEQSYAFGVGTHE
;
A
#
# COMPACT_ATOMS: atom_id res chain seq x y z
N MET A 1 0.13 -13.16 13.72
CA MET A 1 1.61 -13.16 13.84
C MET A 1 2.12 -14.00 15.02
N LYS A 2 3.18 -14.79 14.84
CA LYS A 2 3.89 -15.47 15.94
C LYS A 2 4.91 -14.51 16.56
N VAL A 3 4.93 -14.40 17.89
CA VAL A 3 5.92 -13.59 18.61
C VAL A 3 7.34 -14.05 18.26
N GLY A 4 8.22 -13.10 17.93
CA GLY A 4 9.64 -13.36 17.67
C GLY A 4 10.03 -13.61 16.21
N GLN A 5 9.09 -13.51 15.25
CA GLN A 5 9.48 -13.47 13.84
C GLN A 5 10.26 -12.19 13.52
N PRO A 6 11.40 -12.28 12.84
CA PRO A 6 12.13 -11.10 12.40
C PRO A 6 11.31 -10.33 11.36
N ILE A 7 11.16 -9.02 11.59
CA ILE A 7 10.53 -8.10 10.66
C ILE A 7 11.63 -7.50 9.79
N GLY A 8 11.47 -7.55 8.47
CA GLY A 8 12.45 -6.99 7.54
C GLY A 8 12.07 -7.23 6.09
N TRP A 9 13.02 -6.92 5.22
CA TRP A 9 12.92 -7.03 3.77
C TRP A 9 14.20 -7.64 3.21
N VAL A 10 14.14 -8.09 1.95
CA VAL A 10 15.25 -8.69 1.22
C VAL A 10 15.61 -7.85 0.01
N ASP A 11 16.89 -7.89 -0.37
CA ASP A 11 17.34 -7.32 -1.63
C ASP A 11 16.60 -8.04 -2.80
N PRO A 12 15.97 -7.32 -3.74
CA PRO A 12 15.33 -7.93 -4.91
C PRO A 12 16.27 -8.86 -5.68
N ALA A 13 17.59 -8.64 -5.65
CA ALA A 13 18.60 -9.48 -6.29
C ALA A 13 18.75 -10.87 -5.67
N SER A 14 18.31 -11.05 -4.41
CA SER A 14 18.39 -12.33 -3.69
C SER A 14 17.28 -13.31 -4.06
N LEU A 15 16.21 -12.83 -4.72
CA LEU A 15 15.08 -13.64 -5.16
C LEU A 15 15.34 -14.26 -6.53
N SER A 16 14.84 -15.49 -6.71
CA SER A 16 14.87 -16.19 -8.00
C SER A 16 14.09 -15.42 -9.06
N ASP A 17 14.57 -15.41 -10.31
CA ASP A 17 13.93 -14.74 -11.45
C ASP A 17 12.51 -15.21 -11.72
N ASP A 18 12.20 -16.47 -11.40
CA ASP A 18 10.88 -17.07 -11.60
C ASP A 18 9.99 -17.01 -10.34
N ALA A 19 10.48 -16.44 -9.24
CA ALA A 19 9.68 -16.25 -8.04
C ALA A 19 8.52 -15.30 -8.34
N TRP A 20 7.29 -15.72 -8.07
CA TRP A 20 6.13 -14.85 -8.25
C TRP A 20 6.06 -13.80 -7.15
N THR A 21 5.90 -12.56 -7.57
CA THR A 21 5.72 -11.40 -6.70
C THR A 21 4.33 -10.84 -6.89
N VAL A 22 3.81 -10.16 -5.88
CA VAL A 22 2.54 -9.44 -5.97
C VAL A 22 2.65 -8.12 -5.22
N MET A 23 1.96 -7.09 -5.74
CA MET A 23 1.77 -5.86 -5.01
C MET A 23 0.55 -5.91 -4.11
N THR A 24 0.65 -5.31 -2.92
CA THR A 24 -0.44 -5.24 -1.96
C THR A 24 -0.75 -3.80 -1.59
N CYS A 25 -2.03 -3.49 -1.45
CA CYS A 25 -2.52 -2.16 -1.09
C CYS A 25 -3.83 -2.26 -0.28
N GLY A 26 -4.10 -1.26 0.56
CA GLY A 26 -5.42 -1.02 1.12
C GLY A 26 -6.09 0.11 0.34
N ILE A 27 -7.35 -0.06 -0.06
CA ILE A 27 -8.14 0.98 -0.72
C ILE A 27 -9.15 1.53 0.29
N GLY A 28 -9.16 2.84 0.48
CA GLY A 28 -10.03 3.52 1.45
C GLY A 28 -9.34 3.80 2.78
N GLY A 29 -10.10 3.93 3.87
CA GLY A 29 -9.54 4.18 5.21
C GLY A 29 -10.22 5.27 6.05
N ARG A 30 -11.48 5.64 5.78
CA ARG A 30 -12.21 6.61 6.61
C ARG A 30 -13.21 5.95 7.54
N LEU A 31 -13.10 6.28 8.83
CA LEU A 31 -13.84 5.70 9.96
C LEU A 31 -15.32 6.11 10.01
N ASP A 32 -15.73 7.12 9.25
CA ASP A 32 -17.06 7.73 9.28
C ASP A 32 -17.97 7.31 8.11
N GLN A 33 -17.48 6.47 7.20
CA GLN A 33 -18.26 5.94 6.06
C GLN A 33 -19.00 4.64 6.38
N GLY A 34 -19.41 4.47 7.65
CA GLY A 34 -20.23 3.34 8.06
C GLY A 34 -21.69 3.55 7.66
N GLY A 35 -22.31 2.52 7.07
CA GLY A 35 -23.76 2.46 6.94
C GLY A 35 -24.40 2.43 8.34
N THR A 36 -25.67 2.80 8.42
CA THR A 36 -26.43 2.64 9.66
C THR A 36 -26.47 1.17 10.06
N ALA A 37 -26.64 0.89 11.36
CA ALA A 37 -26.75 -0.48 11.85
C ALA A 37 -27.89 -1.26 11.17
N GLU A 38 -29.00 -0.57 10.81
CA GLU A 38 -30.12 -1.17 10.08
C GLU A 38 -29.74 -1.52 8.64
N GLU A 39 -29.05 -0.63 7.92
CA GLU A 39 -28.55 -0.90 6.56
C GLU A 39 -27.57 -2.07 6.56
N LEU A 40 -26.60 -2.07 7.48
CA LEU A 40 -25.62 -3.14 7.62
C LEU A 40 -26.30 -4.48 7.96
N ALA A 41 -27.26 -4.49 8.88
CA ALA A 41 -28.01 -5.69 9.23
C ALA A 41 -28.86 -6.22 8.07
N ALA A 42 -29.47 -5.34 7.27
CA ALA A 42 -30.24 -5.72 6.09
C ALA A 42 -29.38 -6.39 5.01
N LEU A 43 -28.08 -6.06 4.96
CA LEU A 43 -27.09 -6.66 4.06
C LEU A 43 -26.36 -7.86 4.67
N GLY A 44 -26.65 -8.24 5.92
CA GLY A 44 -25.96 -9.33 6.63
C GLY A 44 -24.55 -8.97 7.12
N CYS A 45 -24.18 -7.68 7.11
CA CYS A 45 -22.89 -7.14 7.52
C CYS A 45 -22.87 -6.91 9.05
N LEU A 46 -22.88 -8.00 9.82
CA LEU A 46 -23.06 -7.94 11.29
C LEU A 46 -21.74 -7.85 12.06
N GLU A 47 -20.69 -8.51 11.57
CA GLU A 47 -19.38 -8.60 12.22
C GLU A 47 -18.28 -8.51 11.16
N ASP A 48 -17.23 -7.76 11.46
CA ASP A 48 -16.04 -7.69 10.61
C ASP A 48 -15.36 -9.07 10.62
N LYS A 49 -15.26 -9.69 9.45
CA LYS A 49 -14.50 -10.94 9.26
C LYS A 49 -13.00 -10.68 9.21
N TYR A 50 -12.62 -9.56 8.59
CA TYR A 50 -11.24 -9.16 8.42
C TYR A 50 -11.04 -7.71 8.86
N ASP A 51 -9.91 -7.45 9.50
CA ASP A 51 -9.32 -6.11 9.49
C ASP A 51 -8.67 -5.82 8.13
N GLU A 52 -8.13 -4.62 7.94
CA GLU A 52 -7.52 -4.19 6.68
C GLU A 52 -6.37 -5.11 6.22
N MET A 53 -5.55 -5.57 7.17
CA MET A 53 -4.43 -6.48 6.89
C MET A 53 -4.93 -7.86 6.48
N GLY A 54 -5.89 -8.43 7.22
CA GLY A 54 -6.51 -9.72 6.95
C GLY A 54 -7.23 -9.74 5.60
N ALA A 55 -7.90 -8.64 5.23
CA ALA A 55 -8.55 -8.51 3.94
C ALA A 55 -7.53 -8.55 2.81
N THR A 56 -6.38 -7.88 2.98
CA THR A 56 -5.30 -7.89 1.98
C THR A 56 -4.64 -9.26 1.86
N VAL A 57 -4.42 -9.98 2.97
CA VAL A 57 -3.97 -11.38 2.95
C VAL A 57 -4.96 -12.27 2.20
N ALA A 58 -6.27 -12.08 2.42
CA ALA A 58 -7.31 -12.82 1.72
C ALA A 58 -7.31 -12.48 0.22
N ALA A 59 -7.06 -11.23 -0.17
CA ALA A 59 -6.94 -10.83 -1.57
C ALA A 59 -5.79 -11.55 -2.28
N VAL A 60 -4.60 -11.61 -1.66
CA VAL A 60 -3.45 -12.33 -2.22
C VAL A 60 -3.73 -13.83 -2.36
N ARG A 61 -4.45 -14.43 -1.40
CA ARG A 61 -4.87 -15.84 -1.50
C ARG A 61 -5.86 -16.06 -2.64
N ALA A 62 -6.84 -15.18 -2.79
CA ALA A 62 -7.83 -15.27 -3.86
C ALA A 62 -7.19 -15.10 -5.25
N LEU A 63 -6.23 -14.18 -5.39
CA LEU A 63 -5.51 -13.98 -6.65
C LEU A 63 -4.64 -15.19 -7.00
N GLN A 64 -3.93 -15.77 -6.03
CA GLN A 64 -3.18 -17.02 -6.22
C GLN A 64 -4.07 -18.17 -6.69
N GLU A 65 -5.25 -18.33 -6.09
CA GLU A 65 -6.22 -19.35 -6.48
C GLU A 65 -6.78 -19.12 -7.90
N SER A 66 -7.13 -17.88 -8.24
CA SER A 66 -7.61 -17.51 -9.58
C SER A 66 -6.59 -17.79 -10.67
N GLU A 67 -5.33 -17.42 -10.44
CA GLU A 67 -4.27 -17.47 -11.44
C GLU A 67 -3.46 -18.77 -11.40
N GLY A 68 -3.69 -19.63 -10.39
CA GLY A 68 -2.99 -20.90 -10.24
C GLY A 68 -1.49 -20.75 -9.96
N VAL A 69 -1.09 -19.65 -9.33
CA VAL A 69 0.31 -19.38 -8.97
C VAL A 69 0.48 -19.29 -7.46
N ARG A 70 1.72 -19.44 -6.99
CA ARG A 70 2.09 -19.25 -5.59
C ARG A 70 2.98 -18.03 -5.47
N VAL A 71 2.55 -17.03 -4.71
CA VAL A 71 3.34 -15.85 -4.39
C VAL A 71 4.48 -16.24 -3.45
N GLU A 72 5.68 -15.76 -3.76
CA GLU A 72 6.93 -16.06 -3.07
C GLU A 72 7.60 -14.79 -2.51
N ALA A 73 7.13 -13.59 -2.88
CA ALA A 73 7.51 -12.34 -2.24
C ALA A 73 6.44 -11.25 -2.41
N ILE A 74 6.41 -10.28 -1.50
CA ILE A 74 5.54 -9.09 -1.60
C ILE A 74 6.37 -7.88 -2.04
N VAL A 75 5.85 -7.11 -3.00
CA VAL A 75 6.43 -5.83 -3.41
C VAL A 75 5.50 -4.71 -2.95
N PRO A 76 5.95 -3.77 -2.11
CA PRO A 76 5.19 -2.57 -1.80
C PRO A 76 4.83 -1.78 -3.06
N GLY A 77 3.58 -1.31 -3.17
CA GLY A 77 3.17 -0.46 -4.29
C GLY A 77 3.82 0.92 -4.25
N GLU A 78 3.99 1.46 -3.05
CA GLU A 78 4.53 2.80 -2.83
C GLU A 78 5.25 2.90 -1.47
N THR A 79 6.09 3.93 -1.32
CA THR A 79 6.61 4.31 0.00
C THR A 79 5.62 5.26 0.67
N GLY A 80 4.76 4.68 1.48
CA GLY A 80 3.79 5.37 2.32
C GLY A 80 3.58 4.61 3.64
N ALA A 81 3.09 5.32 4.67
CA ALA A 81 2.92 4.73 6.00
C ALA A 81 2.01 3.50 5.97
N LEU A 82 0.96 3.49 5.15
CA LEU A 82 0.03 2.37 5.05
C LEU A 82 0.57 1.25 4.14
N ALA A 83 0.98 1.59 2.92
CA ALA A 83 1.39 0.60 1.91
C ALA A 83 2.55 -0.29 2.36
N VAL A 84 3.60 0.29 2.96
CA VAL A 84 4.76 -0.48 3.46
C VAL A 84 4.36 -1.37 4.63
N ASN A 85 3.54 -0.87 5.56
CA ASN A 85 3.09 -1.64 6.72
C ASN A 85 2.18 -2.81 6.31
N ILE A 86 1.28 -2.61 5.35
CA ILE A 86 0.45 -3.67 4.77
C ILE A 86 1.34 -4.72 4.13
N ALA A 87 2.30 -4.32 3.28
CA ALA A 87 3.20 -5.27 2.62
C ALA A 87 3.98 -6.12 3.63
N ILE A 88 4.53 -5.49 4.68
CA ILE A 88 5.23 -6.18 5.77
C ILE A 88 4.31 -7.15 6.51
N ALA A 89 3.11 -6.70 6.90
CA ALA A 89 2.16 -7.53 7.61
C ALA A 89 1.72 -8.74 6.77
N VAL A 90 1.42 -8.53 5.48
CA VAL A 90 1.03 -9.59 4.55
C VAL A 90 2.18 -10.58 4.34
N GLY A 91 3.41 -10.10 4.14
CA GLY A 91 4.58 -10.96 4.02
C GLY A 91 4.77 -11.86 5.24
N LEU A 92 4.63 -11.30 6.44
CA LEU A 92 4.70 -12.06 7.70
C LEU A 92 3.60 -13.11 7.83
N GLU A 93 2.35 -12.76 7.50
CA GLU A 93 1.20 -13.68 7.59
C GLU A 93 1.23 -14.78 6.51
N LEU A 94 1.79 -14.50 5.33
CA LEU A 94 1.99 -15.49 4.27
C LEU A 94 3.30 -16.28 4.41
N GLY A 95 4.22 -15.83 5.26
CA GLY A 95 5.53 -16.45 5.44
C GLY A 95 6.46 -16.26 4.24
N VAL A 96 6.34 -15.13 3.54
CA VAL A 96 7.16 -14.76 2.39
C VAL A 96 7.88 -13.44 2.63
N PRO A 97 9.08 -13.24 2.06
CA PRO A 97 9.82 -11.99 2.21
C PRO A 97 9.11 -10.81 1.55
N VAL A 98 9.42 -9.62 2.04
CA VAL A 98 9.07 -8.34 1.43
C VAL A 98 10.29 -7.82 0.68
N VAL A 99 10.11 -7.30 -0.52
CA VAL A 99 11.20 -6.73 -1.32
C VAL A 99 11.59 -5.35 -0.80
N ASP A 100 12.90 -5.10 -0.70
CA ASP A 100 13.44 -3.76 -0.46
C ASP A 100 13.34 -2.90 -1.72
N GLY A 101 12.16 -2.36 -1.93
CA GLY A 101 11.85 -1.51 -3.07
C GLY A 101 10.36 -1.29 -3.19
N ASP A 102 9.96 -0.35 -4.04
CA ASP A 102 8.55 -0.12 -4.36
C ASP A 102 8.35 0.28 -5.81
N TYR A 103 7.10 0.19 -6.26
CA TYR A 103 6.68 0.51 -7.61
C TYR A 103 6.43 2.01 -7.86
N ALA A 104 6.47 2.87 -6.84
CA ALA A 104 6.28 4.32 -6.99
C ALA A 104 7.60 5.11 -7.04
N GLY A 105 8.72 4.48 -6.70
CA GLY A 105 10.04 5.10 -6.65
C GLY A 105 10.37 5.80 -5.33
N GLY A 106 9.85 5.32 -4.20
CA GLY A 106 10.17 5.90 -2.89
C GLY A 106 9.29 7.07 -2.48
N ARG A 107 8.09 7.19 -3.07
CA ARG A 107 7.09 8.24 -2.80
C ARG A 107 5.69 7.60 -2.71
N ALA A 108 4.73 8.36 -2.19
CA ALA A 108 3.31 8.05 -2.32
C ALA A 108 2.75 8.61 -3.64
N VAL A 109 1.72 7.96 -4.19
CA VAL A 109 1.05 8.36 -5.43
C VAL A 109 -0.47 8.43 -5.24
N PRO A 110 -1.15 9.48 -5.73
CA PRO A 110 -2.60 9.58 -5.60
C PRO A 110 -3.38 8.61 -6.49
N GLU A 111 -2.83 8.22 -7.64
CA GLU A 111 -3.51 7.40 -8.65
C GLU A 111 -2.60 6.27 -9.17
N VAL A 112 -3.22 5.16 -9.58
CA VAL A 112 -2.53 3.92 -9.98
C VAL A 112 -1.67 4.07 -11.24
N ASP A 113 -1.98 5.02 -12.11
CA ASP A 113 -1.24 5.26 -13.36
C ASP A 113 0.13 5.90 -13.16
N GLN A 114 0.42 6.34 -11.93
CA GLN A 114 1.71 6.90 -11.52
C GLN A 114 2.67 5.85 -10.96
N GLY A 115 2.22 4.58 -10.86
CA GLY A 115 3.07 3.42 -10.61
C GLY A 115 3.96 3.12 -11.82
N ILE A 116 5.19 2.68 -11.57
CA ILE A 116 6.16 2.33 -12.62
C ILE A 116 5.66 1.16 -13.49
N PRO A 117 5.06 0.06 -12.96
CA PRO A 117 4.48 -1.00 -13.78
C PRO A 117 3.46 -0.46 -14.79
N GLU A 118 2.48 0.31 -14.32
CA GLU A 118 1.40 0.89 -15.11
C GLU A 118 1.92 1.90 -16.13
N PHE A 119 2.83 2.79 -15.72
CA PHE A 119 3.50 3.71 -16.61
C PHE A 119 4.29 2.99 -17.73
N ARG A 120 4.82 1.80 -17.44
CA ARG A 120 5.54 0.94 -18.40
C ARG A 120 4.61 0.03 -19.21
N GLY A 121 3.30 0.15 -19.04
CA GLY A 121 2.30 -0.60 -19.80
C GLY A 121 2.09 -2.03 -19.32
N VAL A 122 2.45 -2.35 -18.08
CA VAL A 122 2.04 -3.63 -17.47
C VAL A 122 0.52 -3.63 -17.32
N PRO A 123 -0.17 -4.71 -17.75
CA PRO A 123 -1.60 -4.83 -17.52
C PRO A 123 -1.93 -4.80 -16.02
N PHE A 124 -2.83 -3.91 -15.62
CA PHE A 124 -3.25 -3.75 -14.23
C PHE A 124 -4.07 -4.93 -13.69
N CYS A 125 -4.82 -5.59 -14.58
CA CYS A 125 -5.61 -6.77 -14.21
C CYS A 125 -4.83 -8.06 -14.53
N PRO A 126 -5.04 -9.14 -13.78
CA PRO A 126 -6.08 -9.32 -12.76
C PRO A 126 -5.79 -8.57 -11.44
N MET A 127 -6.83 -8.00 -10.85
CA MET A 127 -6.79 -7.41 -9.50
C MET A 127 -7.76 -8.18 -8.59
N ALA A 128 -7.33 -8.48 -7.36
CA ALA A 128 -8.18 -9.03 -6.32
C ALA A 128 -8.52 -7.97 -5.28
N LEU A 129 -9.78 -7.99 -4.83
CA LEU A 129 -10.35 -7.07 -3.86
C LEU A 129 -11.12 -7.88 -2.82
N VAL A 130 -10.93 -7.58 -1.53
CA VAL A 130 -11.63 -8.24 -0.43
C VAL A 130 -12.13 -7.21 0.57
N THR A 131 -13.42 -7.26 0.89
CA THR A 131 -14.06 -6.38 1.87
C THR A 131 -13.82 -6.89 3.30
N ARG A 132 -14.03 -6.04 4.31
CA ARG A 132 -14.00 -6.44 5.73
C ARG A 132 -15.03 -7.52 6.08
N TRP A 133 -16.11 -7.63 5.32
CA TRP A 133 -17.16 -8.64 5.48
C TRP A 133 -16.75 -10.01 4.91
N GLY A 134 -15.73 -10.03 4.05
CA GLY A 134 -15.23 -11.24 3.42
C GLY A 134 -15.76 -11.50 2.01
N ASP A 135 -16.37 -10.51 1.37
CA ASP A 135 -16.67 -10.57 -0.06
C ASP A 135 -15.36 -10.59 -0.84
N VAL A 136 -15.26 -11.46 -1.85
CA VAL A 136 -14.05 -11.63 -2.66
C VAL A 136 -14.41 -11.35 -4.11
N MET A 137 -13.68 -10.42 -4.74
CA MET A 137 -13.88 -10.06 -6.13
C MET A 137 -12.56 -10.19 -6.89
N ILE A 138 -12.61 -10.81 -8.07
CA ILE A 138 -11.51 -10.86 -9.03
C ILE A 138 -11.92 -10.06 -10.26
N VAL A 139 -11.25 -8.93 -10.47
CA VAL A 139 -11.43 -8.11 -11.67
C VAL A 139 -10.43 -8.58 -12.71
N LYS A 140 -10.92 -9.34 -13.69
CA LYS A 140 -10.08 -9.94 -14.74
C LYS A 140 -9.59 -8.95 -15.77
N GLU A 141 -10.42 -7.98 -16.12
CA GLU A 141 -10.14 -6.98 -17.14
C GLU A 141 -10.89 -5.68 -16.84
N THR A 142 -10.33 -4.56 -17.27
CA THR A 142 -10.96 -3.24 -17.27
C THR A 142 -10.60 -2.51 -18.55
N ILE A 143 -11.41 -1.53 -18.94
CA ILE A 143 -11.18 -0.77 -20.17
C ILE A 143 -10.03 0.24 -20.06
N SER A 144 -9.67 0.63 -18.83
CA SER A 144 -8.58 1.58 -18.54
C SER A 144 -8.19 1.55 -17.06
N LEU A 145 -6.99 2.04 -16.75
CA LEU A 145 -6.49 2.22 -15.37
C LEU A 145 -7.43 3.10 -14.53
N ALA A 146 -7.89 4.22 -15.10
CA ALA A 146 -8.85 5.11 -14.45
C ALA A 146 -10.17 4.41 -14.10
N MET A 147 -10.63 3.46 -14.94
CA MET A 147 -11.81 2.67 -14.62
C MET A 147 -11.53 1.64 -13.54
N ALA A 148 -10.35 1.02 -13.52
CA ALA A 148 -9.96 0.07 -12.50
C ALA A 148 -9.87 0.72 -11.11
N ASP A 149 -9.21 1.87 -11.01
CA ASP A 149 -9.16 2.69 -9.79
C ASP A 149 -10.56 3.11 -9.33
N ARG A 150 -11.39 3.61 -10.26
CA ARG A 150 -12.79 3.94 -9.98
C ARG A 150 -13.57 2.76 -9.42
N ILE A 151 -13.44 1.57 -10.00
CA ILE A 151 -14.13 0.36 -9.53
C ILE A 151 -13.69 0.04 -8.10
N GLY A 152 -12.38 0.01 -7.83
CA GLY A 152 -11.84 -0.26 -6.49
C GLY A 152 -12.38 0.70 -5.44
N ARG A 153 -12.41 2.01 -5.75
CA ARG A 153 -12.96 3.05 -4.87
C ARG A 153 -14.47 2.94 -4.67
N MET A 154 -15.24 2.55 -5.68
CA MET A 154 -16.68 2.35 -5.53
C MET A 154 -17.01 1.16 -4.63
N ILE A 155 -16.13 0.16 -4.57
CA ILE A 155 -16.30 -1.00 -3.68
C ILE A 155 -16.17 -0.57 -2.22
N THR A 156 -15.26 0.35 -1.87
CA THR A 156 -15.16 0.83 -0.47
C THR A 156 -16.46 1.49 0.00
N LEU A 157 -17.14 2.21 -0.88
CA LEU A 157 -18.45 2.79 -0.63
C LEU A 157 -19.53 1.71 -0.49
N ALA A 158 -19.55 0.74 -1.41
CA ALA A 158 -20.52 -0.35 -1.39
C ALA A 158 -20.37 -1.27 -0.16
N SER A 159 -19.13 -1.42 0.33
CA SER A 159 -18.82 -2.26 1.49
C SER A 159 -18.77 -1.51 2.82
N TYR A 160 -19.04 -0.20 2.84
CA TYR A 160 -18.98 0.63 4.05
C TYR A 160 -17.67 0.45 4.85
N GLY A 161 -16.53 0.49 4.15
CA GLY A 161 -15.23 0.29 4.79
C GLY A 161 -14.07 0.11 3.82
N ALA A 162 -12.87 0.02 4.39
CA ALA A 162 -11.65 -0.26 3.64
C ALA A 162 -11.69 -1.64 2.97
N VAL A 163 -10.98 -1.75 1.85
CA VAL A 163 -10.90 -2.96 1.01
C VAL A 163 -9.44 -3.35 0.89
N GLY A 164 -9.12 -4.60 1.23
CA GLY A 164 -7.80 -5.16 0.94
C GLY A 164 -7.67 -5.48 -0.54
N ALA A 165 -6.56 -5.12 -1.15
CA ALA A 165 -6.35 -5.23 -2.59
C ALA A 165 -4.95 -5.75 -2.95
N CYS A 166 -4.86 -6.44 -4.08
CA CYS A 166 -3.58 -6.80 -4.68
C CYS A 166 -3.68 -6.93 -6.20
N TRP A 167 -2.60 -6.56 -6.88
CA TRP A 167 -2.40 -6.66 -8.33
C TRP A 167 -0.88 -6.72 -8.63
N ASP A 168 -0.47 -6.51 -9.88
CA ASP A 168 0.92 -6.68 -10.32
C ASP A 168 1.52 -8.03 -9.91
N LEU A 169 0.76 -9.09 -10.19
CA LEU A 169 1.23 -10.46 -10.06
C LEU A 169 2.24 -10.74 -11.18
N LEU A 170 3.52 -10.65 -10.85
CA LEU A 170 4.62 -10.66 -11.83
C LEU A 170 5.75 -11.59 -11.38
N PRO A 171 6.44 -12.29 -12.29
CA PRO A 171 7.69 -12.97 -11.95
C PRO A 171 8.77 -11.94 -11.62
N MET A 172 9.64 -12.24 -10.67
CA MET A 172 10.68 -11.33 -10.17
C MET A 172 11.58 -10.78 -11.28
N LYS A 173 11.86 -11.56 -12.34
CA LYS A 173 12.62 -11.09 -13.52
C LYS A 173 12.02 -9.86 -14.18
N GLN A 174 10.69 -9.74 -14.17
CA GLN A 174 9.97 -8.58 -14.70
C GLN A 174 9.88 -7.49 -13.64
N ALA A 175 9.43 -7.84 -12.42
CA ALA A 175 9.28 -6.89 -11.32
C ALA A 175 10.57 -6.11 -11.01
N ARG A 176 11.74 -6.73 -11.14
CA ARG A 176 13.05 -6.10 -10.89
C ARG A 176 13.33 -4.90 -11.81
N GLY A 177 12.83 -4.93 -13.03
CA GLY A 177 12.95 -3.82 -13.99
C GLY A 177 11.90 -2.73 -13.79
N LEU A 178 10.95 -2.94 -12.86
CA LEU A 178 9.79 -2.07 -12.63
C LEU A 178 9.77 -1.45 -11.23
N LEU A 179 10.57 -1.95 -10.29
CA LEU A 179 10.71 -1.36 -8.96
C LEU A 179 11.97 -0.49 -8.84
N VAL A 180 11.94 0.45 -7.90
CA VAL A 180 13.15 1.12 -7.41
C VAL A 180 13.60 0.41 -6.14
N ALA A 181 14.80 -0.16 -6.16
CA ALA A 181 15.34 -0.89 -5.01
C ALA A 181 15.81 0.05 -3.88
N GLY A 182 15.81 -0.46 -2.65
CA GLY A 182 16.37 0.23 -1.48
C GLY A 182 15.47 1.29 -0.85
N THR A 183 14.21 1.42 -1.29
CA THR A 183 13.31 2.48 -0.81
C THR A 183 12.91 2.27 0.64
N LEU A 184 12.67 1.03 1.06
CA LEU A 184 12.37 0.68 2.46
C LEU A 184 13.60 0.91 3.36
N SER A 185 14.77 0.45 2.92
CA SER A 185 16.04 0.74 3.61
C SER A 185 16.29 2.23 3.77
N LYS A 186 16.04 3.03 2.72
CA LYS A 186 16.19 4.49 2.76
C LYS A 186 15.21 5.13 3.73
N ALA A 187 13.93 4.75 3.70
CA ALA A 187 12.91 5.25 4.61
C ALA A 187 13.23 4.91 6.08
N PHE A 188 13.68 3.67 6.34
CA PHE A 188 14.11 3.24 7.66
C PHE A 188 15.33 4.02 8.18
N HIS A 189 16.34 4.20 7.32
CA HIS A 189 17.52 5.00 7.65
C HIS A 189 17.15 6.44 8.02
N LEU A 190 16.30 7.09 7.21
CA LEU A 190 15.84 8.45 7.47
C LEU A 190 15.07 8.55 8.79
N GLY A 191 14.13 7.62 9.05
CA GLY A 191 13.39 7.56 10.31
C GLY A 191 14.30 7.39 11.53
N LYS A 192 15.37 6.57 11.40
CA LYS A 192 16.40 6.41 12.42
C LYS A 192 17.18 7.71 12.66
N VAL A 193 17.62 8.39 11.61
CA VAL A 193 18.34 9.68 11.70
C VAL A 193 17.49 10.71 12.44
N ILE A 194 16.22 10.87 12.05
CA ILE A 194 15.30 11.82 12.68
C ILE A 194 15.11 11.50 14.17
N ARG A 195 14.87 10.22 14.50
CA ARG A 195 14.68 9.80 15.89
C ARG A 195 15.92 10.08 16.74
N GLU A 196 17.10 9.68 16.26
CA GLU A 196 18.36 9.86 17.01
C GLU A 196 18.76 11.32 17.16
N ALA A 197 18.47 12.17 16.16
CA ALA A 197 18.69 13.62 16.27
C ALA A 197 17.85 14.21 17.41
N ARG A 198 16.57 13.85 17.50
CA ARG A 198 15.67 14.27 18.60
C ARG A 198 16.17 13.81 19.96
N GLU A 199 16.57 12.54 20.07
CA GLU A 199 17.09 11.96 21.32
C GLU A 199 18.37 12.66 21.82
N LYS A 200 19.20 13.16 20.90
CA LYS A 200 20.45 13.88 21.21
C LYS A 200 20.27 15.40 21.37
N GLY A 201 19.05 15.92 21.18
CA GLY A 201 18.79 17.36 21.17
C GLY A 201 19.41 18.10 19.99
N ALA A 202 19.73 17.40 18.90
CA ALA A 202 20.15 18.00 17.63
C ALA A 202 18.93 18.42 16.79
N ASP A 203 19.14 19.26 15.79
CA ASP A 203 18.10 19.65 14.84
C ASP A 203 17.74 18.45 13.91
N PRO A 204 16.53 17.87 14.03
CA PRO A 204 16.15 16.72 13.22
C PRO A 204 15.94 17.07 11.74
N VAL A 205 15.62 18.33 11.40
CA VAL A 205 15.42 18.77 10.02
C VAL A 205 16.77 18.87 9.32
N ALA A 206 17.74 19.54 9.94
CA ALA A 206 19.09 19.65 9.39
C ALA A 206 19.75 18.27 9.16
N GLU A 207 19.62 17.35 10.13
CA GLU A 207 20.14 15.99 9.99
C GLU A 207 19.40 15.17 8.92
N ALA A 208 18.08 15.34 8.79
CA ALA A 208 17.30 14.69 7.73
C ALA A 208 17.71 15.17 6.33
N VAL A 209 17.82 16.49 6.13
CA VAL A 209 18.25 17.11 4.87
C VAL A 209 19.63 16.58 4.45
N LYS A 210 20.58 16.55 5.39
CA LYS A 210 21.92 16.01 5.17
C LYS A 210 21.90 14.51 4.82
N ALA A 211 21.08 13.71 5.49
CA ALA A 211 21.01 12.27 5.28
C ALA A 211 20.47 11.87 3.90
N VAL A 212 19.63 12.71 3.29
CA VAL A 212 19.05 12.43 1.97
C VAL A 212 19.66 13.26 0.84
N ASP A 213 20.70 14.06 1.12
CA ASP A 213 21.26 15.06 0.20
C ASP A 213 20.16 15.96 -0.38
N GLY A 214 19.25 16.40 0.48
CA GLY A 214 18.05 17.14 0.13
C GLY A 214 18.20 18.66 0.22
N TRP A 215 17.08 19.35 0.02
CA TRP A 215 16.98 20.80 0.19
C TRP A 215 15.88 21.14 1.19
N LEU A 216 16.16 22.10 2.06
CA LEU A 216 15.14 22.77 2.87
C LEU A 216 14.48 23.85 2.00
N LEU A 217 13.22 23.65 1.61
CA LEU A 217 12.50 24.58 0.74
C LEU A 217 11.92 25.77 1.52
N PHE A 218 11.34 25.50 2.69
CA PHE A 218 10.79 26.51 3.59
C PHE A 218 10.68 25.94 5.01
N GLU A 219 10.56 26.85 5.98
CA GLU A 219 10.22 26.56 7.37
C GLU A 219 9.01 27.44 7.75
N GLY A 220 8.13 26.94 8.59
CA GLY A 220 6.96 27.67 9.06
C GLY A 220 6.15 26.83 10.04
N GLU A 221 5.17 27.48 10.68
CA GLU A 221 4.23 26.83 11.60
C GLU A 221 2.91 26.55 10.87
N ILE A 222 2.37 25.32 11.02
CA ILE A 222 1.03 25.01 10.48
C ILE A 222 0.00 25.69 11.39
N THR A 223 -0.69 26.71 10.88
CA THR A 223 -1.68 27.49 11.64
C THR A 223 -3.12 27.05 11.39
N ALA A 224 -3.38 26.45 10.22
CA ALA A 224 -4.68 25.89 9.87
C ALA A 224 -4.55 24.70 8.92
N THR A 225 -5.54 23.82 8.94
CA THR A 225 -5.68 22.72 7.97
C THR A 225 -7.14 22.58 7.60
N GLU A 226 -7.42 22.58 6.30
CA GLU A 226 -8.73 22.32 5.73
C GLU A 226 -8.67 21.00 4.97
N ILE A 227 -9.56 20.07 5.29
CA ILE A 227 -9.69 18.80 4.58
C ILE A 227 -11.10 18.72 4.02
N ALA A 228 -11.20 18.60 2.70
CA ALA A 228 -12.46 18.41 1.99
C ALA A 228 -12.45 17.04 1.32
N ASP A 229 -13.58 16.35 1.44
CA ASP A 229 -13.80 15.07 0.80
C ASP A 229 -14.73 15.25 -0.38
N GLU A 230 -14.17 15.07 -1.57
CA GLU A 230 -14.91 15.11 -2.81
C GLU A 230 -14.83 13.74 -3.46
N GLN A 231 -15.97 13.04 -3.49
CA GLN A 231 -16.07 11.65 -3.95
C GLN A 231 -15.19 10.71 -3.09
N SER A 232 -14.38 9.85 -3.72
CA SER A 232 -13.48 8.91 -3.06
C SER A 232 -12.05 9.46 -2.88
N TYR A 233 -11.89 10.79 -2.92
CA TYR A 233 -10.61 11.49 -2.77
C TYR A 233 -10.62 12.43 -1.55
N ALA A 234 -9.44 12.69 -1.01
CA ALA A 234 -9.18 13.65 0.05
C ALA A 234 -8.38 14.82 -0.50
N PHE A 235 -8.85 16.04 -0.29
CA PHE A 235 -8.11 17.26 -0.61
C PHE A 235 -7.77 17.98 0.68
N GLY A 236 -6.48 18.23 0.91
CA GLY A 236 -5.98 18.92 2.09
C GLY A 236 -5.24 20.20 1.73
N VAL A 237 -5.55 21.30 2.39
CA VAL A 237 -4.80 22.55 2.33
C VAL A 237 -4.26 22.88 3.71
N GLY A 238 -2.94 23.07 3.82
CA GLY A 238 -2.28 23.56 5.02
C GLY A 238 -1.88 25.03 4.86
N THR A 239 -2.18 25.85 5.86
CA THR A 239 -1.72 27.25 5.92
C THR A 239 -0.49 27.33 6.80
N HIS A 240 0.54 28.04 6.31
CA HIS A 240 1.82 28.23 6.99
C HIS A 240 2.05 29.71 7.30
N GLU A 241 2.50 30.02 8.51
CA GLU A 241 3.05 31.33 8.91
C GLU A 241 4.57 31.25 9.12
#